data_AF-A0A645J6L0-F1
#
_entry.id   AF-A0A645J6L0-F1
#
_cell.length_a   1.000
_cell.length_b   1.000
_cell.length_c   1.000
_cell.angle_alpha   90.00
_cell.angle_beta   90.00
_cell.angle_gamma   90.00
#
_symmetry.space_group_name_H-M   'P 1'
#
loop_
_entity.id
_entity.type
_entity.pdbx_description
1 polymer ?
#
loop_
_entity_poly.entity_id
_entity_poly.type
_entity_poly.pdbx_seq_one_letter_code
_entity_poly.pdbx_strand_id
1 'polypeptide(L)'
;MPIIYSAETSASFQLEQYDYIIDAIDSLSHKVHLLVAASRTRATLFSSMGAALKIDPQQIRVAEFWKVRGCKLASALRQRMKKNEKPEKPFLCVYSEKLLSNRGEEALPDADEHGSFRKAQTNGTMVQVTAVFGFTLSGLVIQDIVRH
;
A
#
# COMPACT_ATOMS: atom_id res chain seq x y z
N MET A 1 15.48 14.87 10.99
CA MET A 1 14.63 13.66 11.04
C MET A 1 13.83 13.59 9.75
N PRO A 2 13.60 12.40 9.16
CA PRO A 2 12.69 12.25 8.04
C PRO A 2 11.25 12.62 8.47
N ILE A 3 10.52 13.33 7.61
CA ILE A 3 9.11 13.70 7.84
C ILE A 3 8.25 12.49 7.44
N ILE A 4 7.32 12.09 8.32
CA ILE A 4 6.36 11.01 8.04
C ILE A 4 5.17 11.61 7.31
N TYR A 5 4.72 10.98 6.22
CA TYR A 5 3.49 11.36 5.55
C TYR A 5 2.27 10.97 6.40
N SER A 6 1.44 11.96 6.73
CA SER A 6 0.15 11.82 7.40
C SER A 6 -0.84 12.86 6.85
N ALA A 7 -2.06 12.91 7.38
CA ALA A 7 -3.02 13.94 6.98
C ALA A 7 -2.48 15.35 7.29
N GLU A 8 -1.86 15.50 8.47
CA GLU A 8 -1.33 16.74 9.00
C GLU A 8 -0.10 17.24 8.24
N THR A 9 0.77 16.33 7.79
CA THR A 9 2.02 16.69 7.10
C THR A 9 1.89 16.67 5.57
N SER A 10 0.80 16.17 5.02
CA SER A 10 0.61 15.92 3.58
C SER A 10 0.90 17.13 2.70
N ALA A 11 0.53 18.34 3.12
CA ALA A 11 0.76 19.58 2.38
C ALA A 11 2.24 19.85 2.10
N SER A 12 3.14 19.47 3.02
CA SER A 12 4.59 19.68 2.88
C SER A 12 5.21 18.83 1.77
N PHE A 13 4.56 17.73 1.36
CA PHE A 13 5.06 16.86 0.31
C PHE A 13 4.75 17.38 -1.09
N GLN A 14 3.84 18.37 -1.24
CA GLN A 14 3.52 19.03 -2.51
C GLN A 14 3.22 18.03 -3.65
N LEU A 15 2.29 17.11 -3.41
CA LEU A 15 2.02 15.95 -4.30
C LEU A 15 1.77 16.32 -5.77
N GLU A 16 1.26 17.53 -6.04
CA GLU A 16 1.01 18.04 -7.40
C GLU A 16 2.27 18.28 -8.24
N GLN A 17 3.46 18.30 -7.64
CA GLN A 17 4.72 18.52 -8.35
C GLN A 17 5.34 17.25 -8.92
N TYR A 18 4.81 16.07 -8.59
CA TYR A 18 5.36 14.81 -9.08
C TYR A 18 4.60 14.31 -10.31
N ASP A 19 5.34 13.76 -11.27
CA ASP A 19 4.75 13.01 -12.39
C ASP A 19 4.28 11.61 -11.95
N TYR A 20 4.94 11.05 -10.93
CA TYR A 20 4.66 9.72 -10.39
C TYR A 20 4.60 9.74 -8.87
N ILE A 21 3.59 9.06 -8.31
CA ILE A 21 3.49 8.82 -6.87
C ILE A 21 3.48 7.31 -6.64
N ILE A 22 4.44 6.81 -5.87
CA ILE A 22 4.59 5.39 -5.55
C ILE A 22 4.36 5.19 -4.06
N ASP A 23 3.27 4.52 -3.72
CA ASP A 23 2.88 4.27 -2.34
C ASP A 23 3.42 2.93 -1.84
N ALA A 24 4.31 2.98 -0.85
CA ALA A 24 4.81 1.82 -0.09
C ALA A 24 4.52 1.93 1.42
N ILE A 25 3.51 2.72 1.81
CA ILE A 25 3.12 2.93 3.21
C ILE A 25 2.42 1.69 3.78
N ASP A 26 2.70 1.36 5.03
CA ASP A 26 2.08 0.26 5.78
C ASP A 26 0.94 0.69 6.73
N SER A 27 0.99 1.93 7.23
CA SER A 27 -0.08 2.54 8.02
C SER A 27 -1.38 2.71 7.23
N LEU A 28 -2.49 2.17 7.73
CA LEU A 28 -3.79 2.21 7.04
C LEU A 28 -4.27 3.64 6.83
N SER A 29 -4.22 4.48 7.86
CA SER A 29 -4.74 5.85 7.81
C SER A 29 -3.95 6.70 6.83
N HIS A 30 -2.62 6.66 6.91
CA HIS A 30 -1.73 7.42 6.04
C HIS A 30 -1.86 6.97 4.59
N LYS A 31 -1.97 5.66 4.36
CA LYS A 31 -2.15 5.09 3.03
C LYS A 31 -3.50 5.47 2.42
N VAL A 32 -4.60 5.42 3.18
CA VAL A 32 -5.91 5.91 2.67
C VAL A 32 -5.80 7.38 2.27
N HIS A 33 -5.21 8.21 3.13
CA HIS A 33 -5.04 9.63 2.86
C HIS A 33 -4.22 9.87 1.59
N LEU A 34 -3.05 9.23 1.47
CA LEU A 34 -2.18 9.35 0.30
C LEU A 34 -2.89 8.93 -0.98
N LEU A 35 -3.52 7.77 -0.99
CA LEU A 35 -4.16 7.23 -2.19
C LEU A 35 -5.32 8.10 -2.69
N VAL A 36 -6.11 8.67 -1.77
CA VAL A 36 -7.16 9.62 -2.13
C VAL A 36 -6.55 10.93 -2.63
N ALA A 37 -5.63 11.53 -1.88
CA ALA A 37 -5.01 12.81 -2.27
C ALA A 37 -4.26 12.71 -3.61
N ALA A 38 -3.41 11.70 -3.78
CA ALA A 38 -2.66 11.45 -5.01
C ALA A 38 -3.58 11.21 -6.22
N SER A 39 -4.75 10.60 -6.01
CA SER A 39 -5.72 10.38 -7.11
C SER A 39 -6.29 11.66 -7.70
N ARG A 40 -6.26 12.78 -6.96
CA ARG A 40 -6.72 14.11 -7.42
C ARG A 40 -5.68 14.87 -8.24
N THR A 41 -4.41 14.52 -8.04
CA THR A 41 -3.29 15.15 -8.74
C THR A 41 -3.23 14.70 -10.19
N ARG A 42 -2.33 15.28 -11.00
CA ARG A 42 -2.02 14.75 -12.33
C ARG A 42 -1.12 13.52 -12.32
N ALA A 43 -0.42 13.25 -11.22
CA ALA A 43 0.58 12.19 -11.12
C ALA A 43 0.03 10.79 -11.39
N THR A 44 0.75 9.95 -12.13
CA THR A 44 0.42 8.52 -12.22
C THR A 44 0.68 7.84 -10.88
N LEU A 45 -0.35 7.20 -10.33
CA LEU A 45 -0.31 6.56 -9.01
C LEU A 45 -0.10 5.06 -9.13
N PHE A 46 0.86 4.53 -8.37
CA PHE A 46 1.06 3.10 -8.16
C PHE A 46 1.16 2.79 -6.67
N SER A 47 0.65 1.64 -6.24
CA SER A 47 0.62 1.30 -4.81
C SER A 47 1.01 -0.15 -4.51
N SER A 48 1.85 -0.33 -3.51
CA SER A 48 2.18 -1.62 -2.90
C SER A 48 1.10 -2.02 -1.91
N MET A 49 0.58 -3.24 -2.03
CA MET A 49 -0.30 -3.86 -1.03
C MET A 49 0.50 -4.69 -0.02
N GLY A 50 -0.20 -5.48 0.81
CA GLY A 50 0.46 -6.24 1.89
C GLY A 50 1.35 -7.37 1.38
N ALA A 51 2.66 -7.24 1.60
CA ALA A 51 3.67 -8.26 1.29
C ALA A 51 4.01 -9.20 2.48
N ALA A 52 3.43 -8.97 3.65
CA ALA A 52 3.67 -9.80 4.84
C ALA A 52 2.99 -11.17 4.75
N LEU A 53 3.60 -12.18 5.39
CA LEU A 53 3.18 -13.59 5.37
C LEU A 53 3.07 -14.17 3.95
N LYS A 54 3.97 -13.75 3.06
CA LYS A 54 4.11 -14.21 1.68
C LYS A 54 5.48 -14.86 1.51
N ILE A 55 5.56 -15.91 0.71
CA ILE A 55 6.81 -16.65 0.46
C ILE A 55 7.14 -16.83 -1.02
N ASP A 56 6.12 -16.89 -1.88
CA ASP A 56 6.27 -17.18 -3.30
C ASP A 56 6.19 -15.90 -4.14
N PRO A 57 7.31 -15.36 -4.65
CA PRO A 57 7.30 -14.17 -5.49
C PRO A 57 6.62 -14.40 -6.85
N GLN A 58 6.47 -15.65 -7.31
CA GLN A 58 5.77 -15.95 -8.57
C GLN A 58 4.26 -15.69 -8.47
N GLN A 59 3.74 -15.48 -7.26
CA GLN A 59 2.34 -15.15 -6.99
C GLN A 59 2.08 -13.65 -6.86
N ILE A 60 3.06 -12.82 -7.23
CA ILE A 60 2.88 -11.37 -7.33
C ILE A 60 2.08 -11.06 -8.60
N ARG A 61 1.14 -10.13 -8.47
CA ARG A 61 0.21 -9.72 -9.52
C ARG A 61 0.08 -8.20 -9.52
N VAL A 62 -0.30 -7.67 -10.67
CA VAL A 62 -0.70 -6.27 -10.83
C VAL A 62 -2.16 -6.24 -11.22
N ALA A 63 -2.95 -5.44 -10.52
CA ALA A 63 -4.34 -5.17 -10.87
C ALA A 63 -4.74 -3.76 -10.46
N GLU A 64 -5.77 -3.22 -11.09
CA GLU A 64 -6.43 -2.01 -10.61
C GLU A 64 -6.97 -2.24 -9.18
N PHE A 65 -6.88 -1.22 -8.32
CA PHE A 65 -7.18 -1.27 -6.88
C PHE A 65 -8.50 -1.96 -6.52
N TRP A 66 -9.60 -1.65 -7.21
CA TRP A 66 -10.90 -2.25 -6.94
C TRP A 66 -10.99 -3.71 -7.38
N LYS A 67 -10.09 -4.17 -8.26
CA LYS A 67 -9.98 -5.57 -8.72
C LYS A 67 -9.06 -6.43 -7.85
N VAL A 68 -8.23 -5.85 -6.98
CA VAL A 68 -7.35 -6.61 -6.06
C VAL A 68 -8.15 -7.58 -5.19
N ARG A 69 -7.75 -8.86 -5.12
CA ARG A 69 -8.35 -9.91 -4.27
C ARG A 69 -7.30 -10.54 -3.36
N GLY A 70 -7.72 -11.34 -2.38
CA GLY A 70 -6.82 -12.11 -1.49
C GLY A 70 -5.89 -11.31 -0.57
N CYS A 71 -5.90 -9.97 -0.61
CA CYS A 71 -5.03 -9.13 0.23
C CYS A 71 -5.80 -8.45 1.37
N LYS A 72 -5.41 -8.72 2.63
CA LYS A 72 -6.01 -8.12 3.83
C LYS A 72 -5.91 -6.59 3.85
N LEU A 73 -4.74 -6.03 3.53
CA LEU A 73 -4.53 -4.57 3.46
C LEU A 73 -5.46 -3.93 2.43
N ALA A 74 -5.47 -4.43 1.19
CA ALA A 74 -6.38 -3.98 0.14
C ALA A 74 -7.86 -4.07 0.53
N SER A 75 -8.27 -5.14 1.23
CA SER A 75 -9.65 -5.29 1.72
C SER A 75 -10.04 -4.19 2.70
N ALA A 76 -9.19 -3.92 3.69
CA ALA A 76 -9.43 -2.88 4.68
C ALA A 76 -9.35 -1.46 4.08
N LEU A 77 -8.43 -1.21 3.15
CA LEU A 77 -8.40 0.03 2.37
C LEU A 77 -9.73 0.26 1.65
N ARG A 78 -10.22 -0.74 0.91
CA ARG A 78 -11.52 -0.65 0.21
C ARG A 78 -12.67 -0.41 1.17
N GLN A 79 -12.70 -1.08 2.32
CA GLN A 79 -13.74 -0.87 3.32
C GLN A 79 -13.75 0.58 3.83
N ARG A 80 -12.56 1.12 4.16
CA ARG A 80 -12.43 2.48 4.67
C ARG A 80 -12.74 3.53 3.61
N MET A 81 -12.28 3.34 2.37
CA MET A 81 -12.58 4.25 1.24
C MET A 81 -14.05 4.19 0.80
N LYS A 82 -14.71 3.03 0.90
CA LYS A 82 -16.15 2.94 0.64
C LYS A 82 -17.00 3.67 1.68
N LYS A 83 -16.55 3.68 2.94
CA LYS A 83 -17.23 4.37 4.05
C LYS A 83 -16.97 5.88 4.04
N ASN A 84 -15.77 6.26 3.64
CA ASN A 84 -15.32 7.65 3.64
C ASN A 84 -15.27 8.15 2.19
N GLU A 85 -14.07 8.32 1.66
CA GLU A 85 -13.82 8.90 0.36
C GLU A 85 -13.13 7.91 -0.57
N LYS A 86 -13.53 7.93 -1.84
CA LYS A 86 -12.99 7.09 -2.91
C LYS A 86 -11.96 7.88 -3.72
N PRO A 87 -10.92 7.21 -4.23
CA PRO A 87 -10.02 7.79 -5.23
C PRO A 87 -10.79 8.31 -6.46
N GLU A 88 -10.40 9.47 -6.98
CA GLU A 88 -11.04 10.10 -8.17
C GLU A 88 -10.64 9.43 -9.48
N LYS A 89 -9.46 8.79 -9.52
CA LYS A 89 -8.96 8.04 -10.68
C LYS A 89 -8.48 6.64 -10.31
N PRO A 90 -8.57 5.67 -11.24
CA PRO A 90 -8.06 4.33 -11.01
C PRO A 90 -6.52 4.34 -10.90
N PHE A 91 -5.98 3.41 -10.12
CA PHE A 91 -4.54 3.20 -10.02
C PHE A 91 -4.21 1.70 -9.91
N LEU A 92 -3.01 1.35 -10.37
CA LEU A 92 -2.55 -0.03 -10.32
C LEU A 92 -1.89 -0.34 -8.98
N CYS A 93 -2.12 -1.56 -8.52
CA CYS A 93 -1.63 -2.09 -7.27
C CYS A 93 -0.79 -3.34 -7.51
N VAL A 94 0.36 -3.43 -6.85
CA VAL A 94 1.15 -4.66 -6.75
C VAL A 94 0.71 -5.41 -5.50
N TYR A 95 0.31 -6.66 -5.66
CA TYR A 95 -0.24 -7.49 -4.58
C TYR A 95 0.06 -8.98 -4.77
N SER A 96 -0.27 -9.78 -3.75
CA SER A 96 -0.30 -11.23 -3.86
C SER A 96 -1.48 -11.79 -3.07
N GLU A 97 -2.11 -12.86 -3.55
CA GLU A 97 -3.32 -13.42 -2.96
C GLU A 97 -3.03 -14.40 -1.82
N LYS A 98 -2.09 -15.33 -2.02
CA LYS A 98 -1.83 -16.42 -1.08
C LYS A 98 -1.19 -15.89 0.20
N LEU A 99 -1.85 -16.04 1.35
CA LEU A 99 -1.31 -15.63 2.66
C LEU A 99 -1.00 -16.89 3.47
N LEU A 100 0.17 -16.95 4.11
CA LEU A 100 0.45 -17.95 5.12
C LEU A 100 -0.22 -17.57 6.45
N SER A 101 -0.60 -18.57 7.24
CA SER A 101 -1.02 -18.32 8.63
C SER A 101 0.13 -17.70 9.42
N ASN A 102 -0.16 -16.68 10.23
CA ASN A 102 0.83 -16.18 11.17
C ASN A 102 1.09 -17.27 12.24
N ARG A 103 2.35 -17.52 12.55
CA ARG A 103 2.81 -18.52 13.53
C ARG A 103 3.52 -17.89 14.75
N GLY A 104 3.52 -16.55 14.87
CA GLY A 104 4.02 -15.87 16.06
C GLY A 104 3.08 -16.03 17.26
N GLU A 105 3.58 -15.85 18.48
CA GLU A 105 2.77 -15.87 19.72
C GLU A 105 1.89 -14.60 19.84
N GLU A 106 0.76 -14.69 20.56
CA GLU A 106 -0.21 -13.59 20.75
C GLU A 106 0.42 -12.32 21.37
N ALA A 107 -0.09 -11.15 20.99
CA ALA A 107 0.45 -9.83 21.34
C ALA A 107 0.51 -9.53 22.84
N LEU A 108 1.53 -8.75 23.20
CA LEU A 108 1.66 -8.07 24.49
C LEU A 108 0.45 -7.14 24.75
N PRO A 109 0.02 -6.93 26.02
CA PRO A 109 -1.28 -6.32 26.35
C PRO A 109 -1.44 -4.81 26.08
N ASP A 110 -0.36 -4.07 25.79
CA ASP A 110 -0.36 -2.59 25.83
C ASP A 110 -0.11 -1.94 24.46
N ALA A 111 -1.14 -1.85 23.61
CA ALA A 111 -1.04 -1.10 22.35
C ALA A 111 -2.31 -0.32 22.04
N ASP A 112 -2.53 0.75 22.81
CA ASP A 112 -3.60 1.72 22.56
C ASP A 112 -3.19 2.88 21.63
N GLU A 113 -4.21 3.34 20.89
CA GLU A 113 -4.47 4.67 20.31
C GLU A 113 -3.98 5.16 18.93
N HIS A 114 -2.98 4.63 18.21
CA HIS A 114 -2.53 5.28 16.95
C HIS A 114 -2.48 4.42 15.69
N GLY A 115 -3.65 3.93 15.24
CA GLY A 115 -3.93 3.70 13.80
C GLY A 115 -3.12 2.61 13.07
N SER A 116 -2.25 1.86 13.74
CA SER A 116 -1.65 0.66 13.16
C SER A 116 -2.71 -0.44 13.09
N PHE A 117 -2.76 -1.18 11.97
CA PHE A 117 -3.53 -2.43 11.94
C PHE A 117 -3.16 -3.23 13.19
N ARG A 118 -4.15 -3.63 13.99
CA ARG A 118 -4.06 -4.64 15.06
C ARG A 118 -2.83 -5.53 14.84
N LYS A 119 -1.68 -5.18 15.42
CA LYS A 119 -0.57 -6.10 15.58
C LYS A 119 -0.91 -6.92 16.81
N ALA A 120 -1.98 -7.70 16.72
CA ALA A 120 -2.21 -8.80 17.64
C ALA A 120 -1.08 -9.85 17.51
N GLN A 121 -0.25 -9.75 16.46
CA GLN A 121 0.99 -10.48 16.22
C GLN A 121 1.84 -9.70 15.19
N THR A 122 3.17 -9.75 15.33
CA THR A 122 4.08 -9.28 14.28
C THR A 122 3.98 -10.21 13.08
N ASN A 123 3.62 -9.68 11.90
CA ASN A 123 3.60 -10.44 10.66
C ASN A 123 5.02 -10.48 10.06
N GLY A 124 5.60 -11.68 9.94
CA GLY A 124 6.89 -11.87 9.28
C GLY A 124 6.87 -11.49 7.80
N THR A 125 8.00 -11.04 7.27
CA THR A 125 8.21 -10.69 5.86
C THR A 125 9.42 -11.44 5.31
N MET A 126 9.41 -11.68 4.00
CA MET A 126 10.50 -12.35 3.30
C MET A 126 11.10 -11.38 2.28
N VAL A 127 12.40 -11.12 2.36
CA VAL A 127 13.07 -10.09 1.55
C VAL A 127 12.90 -10.33 0.05
N GLN A 128 12.93 -11.58 -0.41
CA GLN A 128 12.74 -11.90 -1.82
C GLN A 128 11.35 -11.54 -2.33
N VAL A 129 10.33 -11.52 -1.45
CA VAL A 129 8.98 -11.11 -1.85
C VAL A 129 8.86 -9.59 -1.82
N THR A 130 9.29 -8.94 -0.74
CA THR A 130 9.20 -7.47 -0.62
C THR A 130 10.03 -6.76 -1.68
N ALA A 131 11.21 -7.30 -2.03
CA ALA A 131 12.04 -6.78 -3.12
C ALA A 131 11.31 -6.87 -4.48
N VAL A 132 10.68 -8.00 -4.80
CA VAL A 132 9.95 -8.16 -6.07
C VAL A 132 8.71 -7.27 -6.12
N PHE A 133 8.04 -6.98 -5.00
CA PHE A 133 6.99 -5.95 -4.95
C PHE A 133 7.54 -4.58 -5.39
N GLY A 134 8.67 -4.16 -4.83
CA GLY A 134 9.33 -2.90 -5.17
C GLY A 134 9.79 -2.85 -6.63
N PHE A 135 10.42 -3.92 -7.13
CA PHE A 135 10.84 -4.00 -8.53
C PHE A 135 9.67 -4.03 -9.50
N THR A 136 8.54 -4.64 -9.12
CA THR A 136 7.32 -4.61 -9.93
C THR A 136 6.79 -3.17 -10.04
N LEU A 137 6.75 -2.43 -8.93
CA LEU A 137 6.36 -1.01 -8.94
C LEU A 137 7.28 -0.16 -9.82
N SER A 138 8.59 -0.34 -9.69
CA SER A 138 9.58 0.35 -10.53
C SER A 138 9.38 0.00 -12.02
N GLY A 139 9.11 -1.27 -12.33
CA GLY A 139 8.81 -1.71 -13.69
C GLY A 139 7.54 -1.06 -14.26
N LEU A 140 6.50 -0.86 -13.44
CA LEU A 140 5.28 -0.17 -13.87
C LEU A 140 5.57 1.29 -14.24
N VAL A 141 6.38 2.00 -13.43
CA VAL A 141 6.80 3.37 -13.73
C VAL A 141 7.56 3.43 -15.05
N ILE A 142 8.58 2.58 -15.23
CA ILE A 142 9.39 2.58 -16.46
C ILE A 142 8.53 2.24 -17.69
N GLN A 143 7.62 1.27 -17.59
CA GLN A 143 6.73 0.92 -18.70
C GLN A 143 5.75 2.03 -19.06
N ASP A 144 5.26 2.78 -18.07
CA ASP A 144 4.40 3.94 -18.28
C ASP A 144 5.17 5.07 -18.99
N ILE A 145 6.38 5.38 -18.51
CA ILE A 145 7.28 6.37 -19.13
C ILE A 145 7.58 6.03 -20.59
N VAL A 146 7.89 4.76 -20.91
CA VAL A 146 8.28 4.37 -22.27
C VAL A 146 7.11 4.38 -23.27
N ARG A 147 5.87 4.30 -22.78
CA ARG A 147 4.67 4.32 -23.62
C ARG A 147 4.16 5.73 -23.93
N HIS A 148 4.73 6.75 -23.30
CA HIS A 148 4.35 8.15 -23.39
C HIS A 148 5.55 9.03 -23.77
#